data_AF-A0A4R3KY87-F1
#
_entry.id   AF-A0A4R3KY87-F1
#
_cell.length_a   1.000
_cell.length_b   1.000
_cell.length_c   1.000
_cell.angle_alpha   90.00
_cell.angle_beta   90.00
_cell.angle_gamma   90.00
#
_symmetry.space_group_name_H-M   'P 1'
#
loop_
_entity.id
_entity.type
_entity.pdbx_description
1 polymer ?
#
loop_
_entity_poly.entity_id
_entity_poly.type
_entity_poly.pdbx_seq_one_letter_code
_entity_poly.pdbx_strand_id
1 'polypeptide(L)'
;MQTIMIYFLLAFPAFFQGWQAPGFKGFFTELRAAAENRDVRKLETLIYPFKDKVEDMQEAMIENILHGNIGQRGDGAFSVRALDSLMANHLDKIKPIEKDLYGQLSKDIIFGKVIRSFKPKDVFVMDYRDARMILLQGKDGLQLFFWENLNNLLRN
;
A
#
# COMPACT_ATOMS: atom_id res chain seq x y z
N MET A 1 43.70 7.82 46.58
CA MET A 1 43.38 7.10 45.33
C MET A 1 41.93 6.70 45.38
N GLN A 2 41.10 7.28 44.50
CA GLN A 2 39.69 6.93 44.34
C GLN A 2 39.61 5.63 43.54
N THR A 3 38.94 4.62 44.09
CA THR A 3 38.53 3.43 43.34
C THR A 3 37.09 3.63 42.93
N ILE A 4 36.87 3.79 41.62
CA ILE A 4 35.58 4.03 40.99
C ILE A 4 34.77 2.73 41.02
N MET A 5 33.55 2.83 41.55
CA MET A 5 32.54 1.78 41.57
C MET A 5 31.89 1.69 40.18
N ILE A 6 32.10 0.59 39.47
CA ILE A 6 31.50 0.36 38.15
C ILE A 6 30.10 -0.20 38.36
N TYR A 7 29.08 0.62 38.10
CA TYR A 7 27.69 0.17 37.99
C TYR A 7 27.49 -0.53 36.64
N PHE A 8 27.28 -1.85 36.66
CA PHE A 8 26.73 -2.57 35.52
C PHE A 8 25.25 -2.20 35.37
N LEU A 9 24.97 -1.23 34.49
CA LEU A 9 23.65 -1.07 33.90
C LEU A 9 23.40 -2.27 32.97
N LEU A 10 22.60 -3.22 33.45
CA LEU A 10 21.99 -4.25 32.60
C LEU A 10 21.07 -3.53 31.61
N ALA A 11 21.61 -3.19 30.44
CA ALA A 11 20.82 -2.79 29.30
C ALA A 11 19.97 -4.02 28.89
N PHE A 12 18.70 -4.00 29.26
CA PHE A 12 17.72 -4.87 28.64
C PHE A 12 17.79 -4.64 27.12
N PRO A 13 17.97 -5.66 26.28
CA PRO A 13 17.70 -5.49 24.87
C PRO A 13 16.20 -5.18 24.79
N ALA A 14 15.87 -3.92 24.48
CA ALA A 14 14.57 -3.60 23.97
C ALA A 14 14.38 -4.47 22.73
N PHE A 15 13.63 -5.56 22.89
CA PHE A 15 13.03 -6.28 21.77
C PHE A 15 12.04 -5.30 21.12
N PHE A 16 12.57 -4.36 20.33
CA PHE A 16 11.84 -3.89 19.18
C PHE A 16 11.67 -5.15 18.31
N GLN A 17 10.52 -5.80 18.44
CA GLN A 17 10.03 -6.65 17.36
C GLN A 17 9.94 -5.72 16.15
N GLY A 18 11.03 -5.67 15.38
CA GLY A 18 11.11 -4.94 14.15
C GLY A 18 9.92 -5.39 13.33
N TRP A 19 9.00 -4.46 13.11
CA TRP A 19 7.89 -4.68 12.22
C TRP A 19 8.51 -5.00 10.86
N GLN A 20 8.54 -6.27 10.48
CA GLN A 20 8.95 -6.66 9.14
C GLN A 20 7.88 -6.09 8.23
N ALA A 21 8.21 -4.98 7.56
CA ALA A 21 7.38 -4.48 6.50
C ALA A 21 7.07 -5.65 5.56
N PRO A 22 5.81 -5.82 5.13
CA PRO A 22 5.51 -6.71 4.01
C PRO A 22 6.49 -6.45 2.87
N GLY A 23 6.70 -7.43 2.00
CA GLY A 23 7.58 -7.30 0.84
C GLY A 23 7.07 -6.29 -0.20
N PHE A 24 6.83 -5.04 0.17
CA PHE A 24 6.28 -3.96 -0.67
C PHE A 24 7.12 -3.80 -1.93
N LYS A 25 8.45 -3.79 -1.79
CA LYS A 25 9.35 -3.72 -2.94
C LYS A 25 9.11 -4.87 -3.91
N GLY A 26 8.94 -6.10 -3.41
CA GLY A 26 8.61 -7.27 -4.23
C GLY A 26 7.26 -7.12 -4.91
N PHE A 27 6.22 -6.80 -4.15
CA PHE A 27 4.87 -6.56 -4.66
C PHE A 27 4.83 -5.52 -5.79
N PHE A 28 5.41 -4.33 -5.57
CA PHE A 28 5.41 -3.28 -6.59
C PHE A 28 6.31 -3.60 -7.78
N THR A 29 7.35 -4.41 -7.60
CA THR A 29 8.14 -4.93 -8.73
C THR A 29 7.28 -5.84 -9.61
N GLU A 30 6.48 -6.73 -9.00
CA GLU A 30 5.55 -7.58 -9.74
C GLU A 30 4.44 -6.78 -10.42
N LEU A 31 3.85 -5.80 -9.72
CA LEU A 31 2.83 -4.91 -10.28
C LEU A 31 3.37 -4.12 -11.47
N ARG A 32 4.59 -3.58 -11.35
CA ARG A 32 5.26 -2.86 -12.42
C ARG A 32 5.46 -3.75 -13.64
N ALA A 33 5.99 -4.96 -13.44
CA ALA A 33 6.21 -5.91 -14.54
C ALA A 33 4.90 -6.33 -15.20
N ALA A 34 3.84 -6.58 -14.43
CA ALA A 34 2.53 -6.92 -14.95
C ALA A 34 1.92 -5.77 -15.77
N ALA A 35 2.05 -4.52 -15.29
CA ALA A 35 1.59 -3.34 -16.01
C ALA A 35 2.35 -3.13 -17.33
N GLU A 36 3.68 -3.21 -17.31
CA GLU A 36 4.53 -3.04 -18.49
C GLU A 36 4.30 -4.11 -19.56
N ASN A 37 4.13 -5.37 -19.13
CA ASN A 37 3.83 -6.50 -20.02
C ASN A 37 2.35 -6.59 -20.42
N ARG A 38 1.49 -5.72 -19.87
CA ARG A 38 0.02 -5.78 -20.03
C ARG A 38 -0.56 -7.16 -19.67
N ASP A 39 0.02 -7.80 -18.66
CA ASP A 39 -0.37 -9.14 -18.20
C ASP A 39 -1.60 -9.05 -17.29
N VAL A 40 -2.78 -9.07 -17.92
CA VAL A 40 -4.08 -8.99 -17.22
C VAL A 40 -4.22 -10.06 -16.14
N ARG A 41 -3.84 -11.31 -16.44
CA ARG A 41 -3.97 -12.42 -15.48
C ARG A 41 -3.11 -12.18 -14.25
N LYS A 42 -1.90 -11.66 -14.42
CA LYS A 42 -1.06 -11.30 -13.28
C LYS A 42 -1.65 -10.13 -12.51
N LEU A 43 -2.18 -9.10 -13.19
CA LEU A 43 -2.83 -7.97 -12.53
C LEU A 43 -4.06 -8.40 -11.69
N GLU A 44 -4.87 -9.34 -12.17
CA GLU A 44 -5.98 -9.94 -11.42
C GLU A 44 -5.53 -10.59 -10.09
N THR A 45 -4.30 -11.13 -10.03
CA THR A 45 -3.76 -11.67 -8.76
C THR A 45 -3.28 -10.59 -7.81
N LEU A 46 -2.81 -9.45 -8.34
CA LEU A 46 -2.18 -8.37 -7.58
C LEU A 46 -3.18 -7.31 -7.11
N ILE A 47 -4.35 -7.22 -7.74
CA ILE A 47 -5.41 -6.27 -7.40
C ILE A 47 -6.54 -7.04 -6.72
N TYR A 48 -6.99 -6.54 -5.58
CA TYR A 48 -8.00 -7.22 -4.78
C TYR A 48 -9.33 -7.30 -5.54
N PRO A 49 -9.97 -8.49 -5.64
CA PRO A 49 -11.22 -8.66 -6.38
C PRO A 49 -12.38 -8.07 -5.58
N PHE A 50 -12.71 -6.82 -5.86
CA PHE A 50 -13.85 -6.13 -5.27
C PHE A 50 -14.85 -5.71 -6.33
N LYS A 51 -16.08 -6.24 -6.20
CA LYS A 51 -17.22 -5.83 -7.00
C LYS A 51 -18.22 -5.14 -6.09
N ASP A 52 -18.54 -3.90 -6.40
CA ASP A 52 -19.74 -3.26 -5.85
C ASP A 52 -20.95 -3.59 -6.74
N LYS A 53 -22.15 -3.20 -6.32
CA LYS A 53 -23.40 -3.47 -7.06
C LYS A 53 -23.44 -2.86 -8.46
N VAL A 54 -22.61 -1.86 -8.73
CA VAL A 54 -22.64 -1.04 -9.96
C VAL A 54 -21.41 -1.29 -10.84
N GLU A 55 -20.26 -1.61 -10.25
CA GLU A 55 -18.99 -1.65 -10.98
C GLU A 55 -18.07 -2.76 -10.45
N ASP A 56 -17.35 -3.40 -11.37
CA ASP A 56 -16.22 -4.24 -11.05
C ASP A 56 -14.98 -3.37 -10.86
N MET A 57 -14.70 -3.03 -9.59
CA MET A 57 -13.60 -2.13 -9.26
C MET A 57 -12.24 -2.74 -9.61
N GLN A 58 -12.13 -4.08 -9.61
CA GLN A 58 -10.90 -4.75 -10.02
C GLN A 58 -10.65 -4.52 -11.51
N GLU A 59 -11.68 -4.72 -12.34
CA GLU A 59 -11.61 -4.49 -13.78
C GLU A 59 -11.27 -3.02 -14.09
N ALA A 60 -11.99 -2.07 -13.48
CA ALA A 60 -11.74 -0.64 -13.66
C ALA A 60 -10.31 -0.23 -13.26
N MET A 61 -9.76 -0.79 -12.19
CA MET A 61 -8.38 -0.57 -11.79
C MET A 61 -7.40 -1.16 -12.81
N ILE A 62 -7.64 -2.38 -13.30
CA ILE A 62 -6.82 -2.99 -14.35
C ILE A 62 -6.82 -2.11 -15.60
N GLU A 63 -7.98 -1.63 -16.04
CA GLU A 63 -8.08 -0.72 -17.19
C GLU A 63 -7.28 0.57 -16.97
N ASN A 64 -7.40 1.17 -15.79
CA ASN A 64 -6.65 2.36 -15.42
C ASN A 64 -5.13 2.12 -15.41
N ILE A 65 -4.66 0.93 -15.05
CA ILE A 65 -3.22 0.57 -15.14
C ILE A 65 -2.80 0.42 -16.60
N LEU A 66 -3.59 -0.29 -17.41
CA LEU A 66 -3.25 -0.63 -18.80
C LEU A 66 -3.33 0.56 -19.76
N HIS A 67 -4.20 1.52 -19.45
CA HIS A 67 -4.42 2.74 -20.25
C HIS A 67 -3.90 4.01 -19.55
N GLY A 68 -3.30 3.83 -18.37
CA GLY A 68 -2.77 4.89 -17.54
C GLY A 68 -1.69 5.71 -18.22
N ASN A 69 -1.71 7.03 -18.02
CA ASN A 69 -0.63 7.89 -18.48
C ASN A 69 -0.33 9.03 -17.51
N ILE A 70 0.84 9.67 -17.69
CA ILE A 70 1.36 10.74 -16.81
C ILE A 70 0.42 11.97 -16.77
N GLY A 71 -0.38 12.20 -17.82
CA GLY A 71 -1.29 13.33 -17.93
C GLY A 71 -2.62 13.15 -17.18
N GLN A 72 -2.98 11.94 -16.81
CA GLN A 72 -4.21 11.66 -16.06
C GLN A 72 -4.16 12.20 -14.63
N ARG A 73 -5.32 12.65 -14.15
CA ARG A 73 -5.54 13.23 -12.81
C ARG A 73 -6.79 12.61 -12.20
N GLY A 74 -6.89 12.63 -10.87
CA GLY A 74 -8.03 12.10 -10.13
C GLY A 74 -7.95 10.60 -9.86
N ASP A 75 -9.11 10.02 -9.57
CA ASP A 75 -9.31 8.60 -9.31
C ASP A 75 -8.82 7.77 -10.50
N GLY A 76 -8.06 6.70 -10.21
CA GLY A 76 -7.49 5.85 -11.26
C GLY A 76 -6.25 6.41 -11.97
N ALA A 77 -5.82 7.64 -11.70
CA ALA A 77 -4.60 8.19 -12.32
C ALA A 77 -3.37 7.34 -11.98
N PHE A 78 -2.83 6.65 -13.00
CA PHE A 78 -1.71 5.73 -12.88
C PHE A 78 -0.69 5.95 -13.99
N SER A 79 0.58 5.75 -13.69
CA SER A 79 1.62 5.56 -14.70
C SER A 79 2.75 4.71 -14.14
N VAL A 80 3.41 3.93 -15.00
CA VAL A 80 4.62 3.15 -14.63
C VAL A 80 5.68 4.05 -14.01
N ARG A 81 5.82 5.29 -14.50
CA ARG A 81 6.77 6.26 -13.94
C ARG A 81 6.43 6.66 -12.50
N ALA A 82 5.14 6.83 -12.18
CA ALA A 82 4.72 7.11 -10.81
C ALA A 82 5.00 5.93 -9.87
N LEU A 83 4.82 4.71 -10.38
CA LEU A 83 5.19 3.48 -9.68
C LEU A 83 6.71 3.37 -9.46
N ASP A 84 7.53 3.75 -10.46
CA ASP A 84 8.98 3.83 -10.30
C ASP A 84 9.38 4.83 -9.20
N SER A 85 8.72 6.00 -9.16
CA SER A 85 8.95 7.00 -8.11
C SER A 85 8.57 6.48 -6.72
N LEU A 86 7.42 5.78 -6.61
CA LEU A 86 7.00 5.13 -5.38
C LEU A 86 8.07 4.15 -4.87
N MET A 87 8.53 3.26 -5.75
CA MET A 87 9.50 2.22 -5.43
C MET A 87 10.88 2.79 -5.03
N ALA A 88 11.31 3.86 -5.68
CA ALA A 88 12.60 4.48 -5.41
C ALA A 88 12.61 5.29 -4.11
N ASN A 89 11.53 6.03 -3.83
CA ASN A 89 11.60 7.14 -2.87
C ASN A 89 10.54 7.14 -1.78
N HIS A 90 9.45 6.37 -1.91
CA HIS A 90 8.24 6.59 -1.10
C HIS A 90 7.63 5.34 -0.49
N LEU A 91 8.29 4.17 -0.58
CA LEU A 91 7.82 2.96 0.11
C LEU A 91 7.74 3.14 1.64
N ASP A 92 8.56 4.03 2.21
CA ASP A 92 8.53 4.38 3.64
C ASP A 92 7.24 5.11 4.07
N LYS A 93 6.46 5.61 3.09
CA LYS A 93 5.17 6.27 3.34
C LYS A 93 4.03 5.27 3.51
N ILE A 94 4.25 3.99 3.17
CA ILE A 94 3.27 2.92 3.37
C ILE A 94 3.40 2.40 4.80
N LYS A 95 2.31 2.53 5.56
CA LYS A 95 2.27 2.25 7.00
C LYS A 95 1.02 1.44 7.34
N PRO A 96 0.95 0.79 8.51
CA PRO A 96 -0.28 0.10 8.87
C PRO A 96 -1.33 1.17 9.10
N ILE A 97 -2.58 0.85 8.80
CA ILE A 97 -3.67 1.79 9.02
C ILE A 97 -3.77 2.15 10.51
N GLU A 98 -3.93 3.44 10.78
CA GLU A 98 -4.18 3.92 12.13
C GLU A 98 -5.59 3.54 12.59
N LYS A 99 -5.76 3.35 13.90
CA LYS A 99 -7.03 2.86 14.48
C LYS A 99 -8.23 3.74 14.10
N ASP A 100 -8.06 5.05 14.13
CA ASP A 100 -9.14 5.99 13.84
C ASP A 100 -9.53 5.96 12.36
N LEU A 101 -8.54 5.94 11.46
CA LEU A 101 -8.76 5.80 10.02
C LEU A 101 -9.40 4.45 9.68
N TYR A 102 -8.96 3.36 10.30
CA TYR A 102 -9.59 2.04 10.14
C TYR A 102 -11.06 2.09 10.56
N GLY A 103 -11.36 2.75 11.68
CA GLY A 103 -12.74 2.95 12.15
C GLY A 103 -13.61 3.74 11.18
N GLN A 104 -13.04 4.74 10.49
CA GLN A 104 -13.73 5.51 9.46
C GLN A 104 -13.98 4.67 8.20
N LEU A 105 -12.94 4.06 7.63
CA LEU A 105 -13.06 3.23 6.42
C LEU A 105 -13.94 2.01 6.65
N SER A 106 -13.92 1.44 7.86
CA SER A 106 -14.79 0.31 8.23
C SER A 106 -16.28 0.69 8.25
N LYS A 107 -16.63 1.97 8.32
CA LYS A 107 -18.02 2.45 8.27
C LYS A 107 -18.44 2.89 6.86
N ASP A 108 -17.48 2.97 5.94
CA ASP A 108 -17.76 3.35 4.56
C ASP A 108 -18.70 2.34 3.89
N ILE A 109 -19.58 2.84 3.02
CA ILE A 109 -20.61 2.05 2.35
C ILE A 109 -19.98 1.10 1.33
N ILE A 110 -18.94 1.57 0.63
CA ILE A 110 -18.28 0.85 -0.45
C ILE A 110 -17.15 0.00 0.13
N PHE A 111 -16.19 0.63 0.81
CA PHE A 111 -14.98 -0.05 1.29
C PHE A 111 -15.20 -0.82 2.59
N GLY A 112 -16.15 -0.40 3.43
CA GLY A 112 -16.29 -0.93 4.78
C GLY A 112 -16.54 -2.44 4.83
N LYS A 113 -17.22 -3.01 3.82
CA LYS A 113 -17.42 -4.47 3.75
C LYS A 113 -16.11 -5.24 3.61
N VAL A 114 -15.17 -4.74 2.82
CA VAL A 114 -13.85 -5.34 2.63
C VAL A 114 -12.96 -5.04 3.82
N ILE A 115 -12.84 -3.78 4.24
CA ILE A 115 -11.93 -3.38 5.32
C ILE A 115 -12.23 -4.14 6.64
N ARG A 116 -13.50 -4.40 6.95
CA ARG A 116 -13.90 -5.16 8.15
C ARG A 116 -13.50 -6.64 8.13
N SER A 117 -13.17 -7.22 6.97
CA SER A 117 -12.72 -8.62 6.91
C SER A 117 -11.23 -8.79 7.22
N PHE A 118 -10.47 -7.68 7.30
CA PHE A 118 -9.05 -7.65 7.62
C PHE A 118 -8.81 -7.11 9.03
N LYS A 119 -7.77 -7.59 9.70
CA LYS A 119 -7.32 -6.97 10.95
C LYS A 119 -6.63 -5.65 10.61
N PRO A 120 -6.68 -4.62 11.47
CA PRO A 120 -6.00 -3.34 11.21
C PRO A 120 -4.53 -3.50 10.84
N LYS A 121 -3.79 -4.39 11.50
CA LYS A 121 -2.37 -4.65 11.20
C LYS A 121 -2.09 -5.23 9.80
N ASP A 122 -3.13 -5.74 9.12
CA ASP A 122 -3.07 -6.36 7.80
C ASP A 122 -3.59 -5.40 6.70
N VAL A 123 -3.95 -4.16 7.06
CA VAL A 123 -4.35 -3.10 6.14
C VAL A 123 -3.29 -2.03 6.16
N PHE A 124 -2.75 -1.68 5.01
CA PHE A 124 -1.69 -0.69 4.86
C PHE A 124 -2.19 0.46 4.03
N VAL A 125 -1.80 1.66 4.42
CA VAL A 125 -2.22 2.90 3.78
C VAL A 125 -1.01 3.74 3.42
N MET A 126 -1.16 4.48 2.35
CA MET A 126 -0.33 5.62 2.02
C MET A 126 -1.27 6.81 1.84
N ASP A 127 -0.93 7.91 2.51
CA ASP A 127 -1.52 9.22 2.26
C ASP A 127 -0.37 10.23 2.25
N TYR A 128 0.06 10.59 1.04
CA TYR A 128 1.25 11.42 0.86
C TYR A 128 1.13 12.25 -0.42
N ARG A 129 1.20 13.58 -0.29
CA ARG A 129 1.10 14.54 -1.40
C ARG A 129 -0.15 14.30 -2.27
N ASP A 130 -1.28 14.07 -1.60
CA ASP A 130 -2.59 13.73 -2.19
C ASP A 130 -2.61 12.41 -2.98
N ALA A 131 -1.50 11.66 -3.04
CA ALA A 131 -1.49 10.30 -3.53
C ALA A 131 -1.92 9.37 -2.39
N ARG A 132 -3.01 8.64 -2.63
CA ARG A 132 -3.58 7.72 -1.64
C ARG A 132 -3.50 6.30 -2.15
N MET A 133 -3.27 5.36 -1.25
CA MET A 133 -3.24 3.94 -1.57
C MET A 133 -3.72 3.12 -0.39
N ILE A 134 -4.43 2.03 -0.67
CA ILE A 134 -4.75 0.99 0.30
C ILE A 134 -4.26 -0.34 -0.22
N LEU A 135 -3.47 -1.03 0.59
CA LEU A 135 -3.00 -2.40 0.36
C LEU A 135 -3.58 -3.31 1.43
N LEU A 136 -3.93 -4.53 1.04
CA LEU A 136 -4.47 -5.56 1.92
C LEU A 136 -3.51 -6.75 1.96
N GLN A 137 -3.12 -7.18 3.15
CA GLN A 137 -2.35 -8.39 3.35
C GLN A 137 -3.30 -9.56 3.65
N GLY A 138 -3.58 -10.34 2.62
CA GLY A 138 -4.41 -11.53 2.69
C GLY A 138 -3.59 -12.82 2.82
N LYS A 139 -4.28 -13.96 2.68
CA LYS A 139 -3.66 -15.29 2.60
C LYS A 139 -2.84 -15.47 1.32
N ASP A 140 -3.30 -14.85 0.24
CA ASP A 140 -2.68 -14.96 -1.10
C ASP A 140 -1.56 -13.93 -1.31
N GLY A 141 -1.18 -13.21 -0.25
CA GLY A 141 -0.16 -12.18 -0.28
C GLY A 141 -0.72 -10.77 -0.18
N LEU A 142 0.09 -9.81 -0.58
CA LEU A 142 -0.27 -8.40 -0.60
C LEU A 142 -1.03 -8.10 -1.89
N GLN A 143 -2.14 -7.35 -1.78
CA GLN A 143 -2.95 -6.94 -2.92
C GLN A 143 -3.27 -5.45 -2.86
N LEU A 144 -3.33 -4.81 -4.02
CA LEU A 144 -3.77 -3.42 -4.19
C LEU A 144 -5.28 -3.35 -4.16
N PHE A 145 -5.83 -2.64 -3.18
CA PHE A 145 -7.27 -2.48 -3.01
C PHE A 145 -7.78 -1.16 -3.57
N PHE A 146 -6.99 -0.09 -3.46
CA PHE A 146 -7.38 1.23 -3.92
C PHE A 146 -6.15 2.10 -4.17
N TRP A 147 -6.25 3.03 -5.12
CA TRP A 147 -5.37 4.19 -5.19
C TRP A 147 -6.08 5.43 -5.74
N GLU A 148 -5.49 6.58 -5.45
CA GLU A 148 -5.90 7.88 -5.97
C GLU A 148 -4.66 8.70 -6.31
N ASN A 149 -4.70 9.46 -7.42
CA ASN A 149 -3.69 10.47 -7.76
C ASN A 149 -2.22 10.00 -7.72
N LEU A 150 -1.91 8.77 -8.14
CA LEU A 150 -0.55 8.22 -8.00
C LEU A 150 0.50 9.07 -8.74
N ASN A 151 0.11 9.72 -9.85
CA ASN A 151 0.95 10.63 -10.61
C ASN A 151 1.46 11.85 -9.82
N ASN A 152 0.87 12.18 -8.67
CA ASN A 152 1.39 13.26 -7.80
C ASN A 152 2.77 12.94 -7.22
N LEU A 153 3.16 11.66 -7.18
CA LEU A 153 4.51 11.22 -6.78
C LEU A 153 5.62 11.62 -7.77
N LEU A 154 5.25 12.20 -8.91
CA LEU A 154 6.19 12.74 -9.89
C LEU A 154 6.53 14.22 -9.64
N ARG A 155 5.82 14.87 -8.72
CA ARG A 155 6.06 16.28 -8.38
C ARG A 155 7.16 16.33 -7.32
N ASN A 156 8.15 17.22 -7.53
CA ASN A 156 9.26 17.44 -6.59
C ASN A 156 8.80 18.19 -5.34
#